data_AF-A0A453SK75-F1
#
_entry.id   AF-A0A453SK75-F1
#
_cell.length_a   1.000
_cell.length_b   1.000
_cell.length_c   1.000
_cell.angle_alpha   90.00
_cell.angle_beta   90.00
_cell.angle_gamma   90.00
#
_symmetry.space_group_name_H-M   'P 1'
#
loop_
_entity.id
_entity.type
_entity.pdbx_description
1 polymer ?
#
loop_
_entity_poly.entity_id
_entity_poly.type
_entity_poly.pdbx_seq_one_letter_code
_entity_poly.pdbx_strand_id
1 'polypeptide(L)' 'MHLIGDVKGKVAIMVDDMIDTAGTITSGAALLKQEGAEAVYACCTHAVLSPPAIER' A
#
# COMPACT_ATOMS: atom_id res chain seq x y z
N MET A 1 7.88 6.41 -8.75
CA MET A 1 7.17 5.12 -8.81
C MET A 1 6.17 5.23 -9.95
N HIS A 2 6.01 4.20 -10.78
CA HIS A 2 5.05 4.21 -11.90
C HIS A 2 4.09 3.03 -11.73
N LEU A 3 2.80 3.26 -11.95
CA LEU A 3 1.79 2.21 -11.94
C LEU A 3 1.77 1.51 -13.30
N ILE A 4 1.76 0.18 -13.29
CA ILE A 4 1.48 -0.63 -14.47
C ILE A 4 0.08 -1.22 -14.31
N GLY A 5 -0.84 -0.83 -15.18
CA GLY A 5 -2.25 -1.24 -15.13
C GLY A 5 -3.19 -0.08 -14.81
N ASP A 6 -4.49 -0.38 -14.71
CA ASP A 6 -5.55 0.59 -14.45
C ASP A 6 -6.31 0.23 -13.17
N VAL A 7 -6.38 1.18 -12.24
CA VAL A 7 -7.03 1.03 -10.93
C VAL A 7 -8.20 2.00 -10.75
N LYS A 8 -8.52 2.83 -11.74
CA LYS A 8 -9.52 3.88 -11.61
C LYS A 8 -10.90 3.29 -11.31
N GLY A 9 -11.50 3.72 -10.20
CA GLY A 9 -12.80 3.24 -9.73
C GLY A 9 -12.80 1.78 -9.25
N LYS A 10 -11.64 1.20 -8.93
CA LYS A 10 -11.51 -0.17 -8.43
C LYS A 10 -11.04 -0.19 -6.98
N VAL A 11 -11.34 -1.26 -6.26
CA VAL A 11 -10.72 -1.58 -4.96
C VAL A 11 -9.37 -2.24 -5.22
N ALA A 12 -8.29 -1.63 -4.75
CA ALA A 12 -6.94 -2.19 -4.82
C ALA A 12 -6.57 -2.91 -3.52
N ILE A 13 -6.01 -4.10 -3.63
CA ILE A 13 -5.51 -4.89 -2.49
C ILE A 13 -4.01 -5.05 -2.68
N MET A 14 -3.24 -4.43 -1.78
CA MET A 14 -1.79 -4.55 -1.72
C MET A 14 -1.43 -5.74 -0.84
N VAL A 15 -0.62 -6.64 -1.36
CA VAL A 15 -0.20 -7.86 -0.67
C VAL A 15 1.32 -7.86 -0.61
N ASP A 16 1.86 -8.05 0.59
CA ASP A 16 3.28 -8.26 0.81
C ASP A 16 3.48 -9.42 1.79
N ASP A 17 4.66 -10.01 1.86
CA ASP A 17 4.93 -11.04 2.86
C ASP A 17 5.21 -10.42 4.25
N MET A 18 5.79 -9.23 4.29
CA MET A 18 6.17 -8.51 5.51
C MET A 18 5.97 -6.99 5.39
N ILE A 19 5.55 -6.34 6.48
CA ILE A 19 5.60 -4.88 6.61
C ILE A 19 6.48 -4.52 7.80
N ASP A 20 7.65 -3.94 7.51
CA ASP A 20 8.63 -3.48 8.52
C ASP A 20 8.45 -2.00 8.83
N THR A 21 9.13 -1.08 8.13
CA THR A 21 8.99 0.37 8.38
C THR A 21 7.78 1.01 7.69
N ALA A 22 6.96 0.23 6.98
CA ALA A 22 5.81 0.67 6.18
C ALA A 22 6.09 1.68 5.02
N GLY A 23 7.34 2.06 4.74
CA GLY A 23 7.63 3.07 3.72
C GLY A 23 7.17 2.69 2.30
N THR A 24 7.35 1.43 1.91
CA THR A 24 6.93 0.93 0.59
C THR A 24 5.42 0.86 0.47
N ILE A 25 4.75 0.26 1.47
CA ILE A 25 3.30 0.02 1.42
C ILE A 25 2.51 1.33 1.43
N THR A 26 2.91 2.33 2.21
CA THR A 26 2.21 3.63 2.25
C THR A 26 2.45 4.46 0.99
N SER A 27 3.67 4.45 0.45
CA SER A 27 3.97 5.13 -0.83
C SER A 27 3.19 4.51 -1.99
N GLY A 28 3.07 3.19 -2.03
CA GLY A 28 2.24 2.49 -3.03
C GLY A 28 0.75 2.77 -2.86
N ALA A 29 0.25 2.79 -1.62
CA ALA A 29 -1.15 3.13 -1.34
C ALA A 29 -1.49 4.56 -1.76
N ALA A 30 -0.58 5.52 -1.51
CA ALA A 30 -0.73 6.90 -1.96
C ALA A 30 -0.78 7.01 -3.49
N LEU A 31 0.10 6.29 -4.21
CA LEU A 31 0.06 6.23 -5.67
C LEU A 31 -1.27 5.65 -6.17
N LEU A 32 -1.74 4.54 -5.62
CA LEU A 32 -3.02 3.92 -6.02
C LEU A 32 -4.21 4.86 -5.82
N LYS A 33 -4.23 5.62 -4.72
CA LYS A 33 -5.23 6.65 -4.48
C LYS A 33 -5.15 7.79 -5.49
N GLN A 34 -3.95 8.26 -5.81
CA GLN A 34 -3.72 9.29 -6.82
C GLN A 34 -4.20 8.85 -8.21
N GLU A 35 -4.00 7.59 -8.58
CA GLU A 35 -4.43 6.99 -9.85
C GLU A 35 -5.94 6.66 -9.89
N GLY A 36 -6.69 6.97 -8.82
CA GLY A 36 -8.14 6.91 -8.79
C GLY A 36 -8.73 5.61 -8.24
N ALA A 37 -7.99 4.83 -7.45
CA ALA A 37 -8.55 3.68 -6.75
C ALA A 37 -9.66 4.11 -5.77
N GLU A 38 -10.80 3.41 -5.81
CA GLU A 38 -11.94 3.66 -4.92
C GLU A 38 -11.55 3.41 -3.46
N ALA A 39 -10.92 2.26 -3.19
CA ALA A 39 -10.38 1.90 -1.89
C ALA A 39 -9.02 1.22 -2.05
N VAL A 40 -8.20 1.30 -1.00
CA VAL A 40 -6.91 0.61 -0.92
C VAL A 40 -6.86 -0.12 0.41
N TYR A 41 -6.64 -1.43 0.35
CA TYR A 41 -6.38 -2.28 1.51
C TYR A 41 -4.96 -2.84 1.41
N ALA A 42 -4.31 -3.07 2.54
CA ALA A 42 -3.01 -3.72 2.60
C ALA A 42 -3.06 -4.91 3.57
N CYS A 43 -2.38 -6.00 3.23
CA CYS A 43 -2.19 -7.13 4.13
C CYS A 43 -0.77 -7.70 4.02
N CYS A 44 -0.32 -8.32 5.11
CA CYS A 44 0.93 -9.07 5.16
C CYS A 44 0.86 -10.21 6.17
N THR A 45 1.80 -11.15 6.07
CA THR A 45 1.92 -12.25 7.03
C THR A 45 2.72 -11.81 8.26
N HIS A 46 3.84 -11.12 8.04
CA HIS A 46 4.76 -10.72 9.10
C HIS A 46 4.65 -9.22 9.39
N ALA A 47 3.92 -8.87 10.45
CA ALA A 47 3.75 -7.48 10.88
C ALA A 47 4.89 -7.05 11.82
N VAL A 48 6.08 -6.77 11.25
CA VAL A 48 7.24 -6.31 12.04
C VAL A 48 7.00 -4.89 12.58
N LEU A 49 6.44 -4.00 11.75
CA LEU A 49 5.97 -2.67 12.14
C LEU A 49 6.98 -1.87 12.98
N SER A 50 8.26 -1.91 12.61
CA SER A 50 9.28 -1.13 13.30
C SER A 50 9.06 0.38 13.07
N PRO A 51 9.48 1.25 14.00
CA PRO A 51 9.30 2.68 13.84
C PRO A 51 9.86 3.20 12.50
N PRO A 52 9.15 4.11 11.80
CA PRO A 52 7.91 4.79 12.20
C PRO A 52 6.66 4.20 11.51
N ALA A 53 6.52 2.87 11.47
CA ALA A 53 5.47 2.22 10.69
C ALA A 53 4.04 2.56 11.14
N ILE A 54 3.82 2.72 12.45
CA ILE A 54 2.47 2.98 13.00
C ILE A 54 2.01 4.41 12.71
N GLU A 55 2.93 5.36 12.64
CA GLU A 55 2.64 6.76 12.33
C GLU A 55 2.42 7.03 10.84
N ARG A 56 2.82 6.10 9.97
CA ARG A 56 2.73 6.21 8.51
C ARG A 56 1.39 5.73 7.97
#